data_AF-A0A3B8IHV6-F1
#
_entry.id   AF-A0A3B8IHV6-F1
#
_cell.length_a   1.000
_cell.length_b   1.000
_cell.length_c   1.000
_cell.angle_alpha   90.00
_cell.angle_beta   90.00
_cell.angle_gamma   90.00
#
_symmetry.space_group_name_H-M   'P 1'
#
loop_
_entity.id
_entity.type
_entity.pdbx_description
1 polymer ?
#
loop_
_entity_poly.entity_id
_entity_poly.type
_entity_poly.pdbx_seq_one_letter_code
_entity_poly.pdbx_strand_id
1 'polypeptide(L)'
;MENLLTLLTKYRQRQVHLSLGKDGESLSVKGDLKGLSAADKAELKTHKEALLAFFKEQKAAKQLITPAEPTAEAFPLSPNQQTIWMHQLMDPESLLYVIPVVYAHTVPGLQPDRV
;
A
#
# COMPACT_ATOMS: atom_id res chain seq x y z
N MET A 1 -0.84 14.22 25.95
CA MET A 1 -1.68 14.00 24.76
C MET A 1 -1.24 12.70 24.13
N GLU A 2 -1.96 11.60 24.37
CA GLU A 2 -1.66 10.33 23.71
C GLU A 2 -1.93 10.47 22.22
N ASN A 3 -0.89 10.22 21.43
CA ASN A 3 -0.94 10.32 19.98
C ASN A 3 -1.71 9.09 19.45
N LEU A 4 -2.70 9.31 18.59
CA LEU A 4 -3.51 8.26 17.95
C LEU A 4 -2.63 7.15 17.33
N LEU A 5 -1.46 7.52 16.79
CA LEU A 5 -0.49 6.58 16.24
C LEU A 5 0.12 5.66 17.31
N THR A 6 0.36 6.16 18.52
CA THR A 6 0.84 5.36 19.64
C THR A 6 -0.20 4.33 20.06
N LEU A 7 -1.48 4.71 20.06
CA LEU A 7 -2.60 3.80 20.33
C LEU A 7 -2.72 2.72 19.26
N LEU A 8 -2.70 3.08 17.97
CA LEU A 8 -2.71 2.13 16.86
C LEU A 8 -1.51 1.17 16.92
N THR A 9 -0.33 1.67 17.27
CA THR A 9 0.90 0.86 17.41
C THR A 9 0.78 -0.13 18.57
N LYS A 10 0.27 0.31 19.72
CA LYS A 10 0.02 -0.53 20.90
C LYS A 10 -0.89 -1.72 20.56
N TYR A 11 -2.01 -1.48 19.86
CA TYR A 11 -2.93 -2.54 19.48
C TYR A 11 -2.36 -3.46 18.40
N ARG A 12 -1.61 -2.93 17.42
CA ARG A 12 -0.92 -3.72 16.40
C ARG A 12 0.13 -4.67 16.99
N GLN A 13 0.90 -4.23 17.99
CA GLN A 13 1.87 -5.07 18.69
C GLN A 13 1.22 -6.25 19.43
N ARG A 14 -0.01 -6.06 19.92
CA ARG A 14 -0.83 -7.10 20.53
C ARG A 14 -1.64 -7.92 19.51
N GLN A 15 -1.28 -7.84 18.23
CA GLN A 15 -1.97 -8.51 17.11
C GLN A 15 -3.46 -8.16 16.96
N VAL A 16 -3.89 -7.03 17.55
CA VAL A 16 -5.24 -6.49 17.39
C VAL A 16 -5.24 -5.50 16.23
N HIS A 17 -6.05 -5.79 15.23
CA HIS A 17 -6.21 -4.98 14.03
C HIS A 17 -7.52 -4.19 14.12
N LEU A 18 -7.41 -2.87 14.03
CA LEU A 18 -8.53 -1.94 14.00
C LEU A 18 -8.78 -1.51 12.55
N SER A 19 -10.02 -1.61 12.08
CA SER A 19 -10.41 -1.18 10.74
C SER A 19 -11.82 -0.61 10.74
N LEU A 20 -12.23 0.04 9.64
CA LEU A 20 -13.64 0.31 9.41
C LEU A 20 -14.41 -1.00 9.22
N GLY A 21 -15.62 -1.06 9.76
CA GLY A 21 -16.60 -2.10 9.50
C GLY A 21 -17.13 -2.01 8.07
N LYS A 22 -17.86 -3.05 7.65
CA LYS A 22 -18.43 -3.15 6.29
C LYS A 22 -19.34 -1.97 5.95
N ASP A 23 -19.97 -1.39 6.97
CA ASP A 23 -20.93 -0.30 6.85
C ASP A 23 -20.26 1.09 6.80
N GLY A 24 -18.94 1.17 7.02
CA GLY A 24 -18.20 2.44 7.00
C GLY A 24 -18.45 3.38 8.19
N GLU A 25 -19.32 2.99 9.13
CA GLU A 25 -19.66 3.76 10.33
C GLU A 25 -19.28 3.07 11.63
N SER A 26 -19.03 1.75 11.59
CA SER A 26 -18.63 0.96 12.73
C SER A 26 -17.12 0.74 12.78
N LEU A 27 -16.55 0.63 13.98
CA LEU A 27 -15.16 0.21 14.18
C LEU A 27 -15.14 -1.32 14.28
N SER A 28 -14.43 -1.98 13.36
CA SER A 28 -14.19 -3.43 13.38
C SER A 28 -12.86 -3.72 14.08
N VAL A 29 -12.91 -4.67 15.02
CA VAL A 29 -11.73 -5.13 15.76
C VAL A 29 -11.52 -6.60 15.41
N LYS A 30 -10.34 -6.94 14.89
CA LYS A 30 -9.96 -8.30 14.46
C LYS A 30 -8.64 -8.72 15.11
N GLY A 31 -8.35 -10.01 15.10
CA GLY A 31 -7.10 -10.57 15.63
C GLY A 31 -7.29 -11.22 17.00
N ASP A 32 -6.31 -11.09 17.88
CA ASP A 32 -6.36 -11.70 19.22
C ASP A 32 -7.26 -10.92 20.18
N LEU A 33 -8.56 -11.25 20.16
CA LEU A 33 -9.58 -10.64 21.01
C LEU A 33 -9.53 -11.13 22.47
N LYS A 34 -8.81 -12.23 22.76
CA LYS A 34 -8.72 -12.77 24.12
C LYS A 34 -7.82 -11.91 25.00
N GLY A 35 -6.87 -11.19 24.40
CA GLY A 35 -5.99 -10.23 25.07
C GLY A 35 -6.61 -8.85 25.35
N LEU A 36 -7.88 -8.61 24.98
CA LEU A 36 -8.55 -7.31 25.19
C LEU A 36 -9.24 -7.25 26.56
N SER A 37 -8.64 -6.48 27.47
CA SER A 37 -9.22 -6.21 28.79
C SER A 37 -10.42 -5.26 28.71
N ALA A 38 -11.18 -5.16 29.80
CA ALA A 38 -12.26 -4.18 29.93
C ALA A 38 -11.74 -2.73 29.84
N ALA A 39 -10.51 -2.48 30.30
CA ALA A 39 -9.87 -1.16 30.21
C ALA A 39 -9.53 -0.80 28.75
N ASP A 40 -9.02 -1.75 27.97
CA ASP A 40 -8.73 -1.54 26.54
C ASP A 40 -10.02 -1.24 25.76
N LYS A 41 -11.13 -1.91 26.09
CA LYS A 41 -12.45 -1.61 25.50
C LYS A 41 -12.96 -0.21 25.84
N ALA A 42 -12.67 0.28 27.05
CA ALA A 42 -13.02 1.65 27.43
C ALA A 42 -12.18 2.68 26.67
N GLU A 43 -10.86 2.44 26.56
CA GLU A 43 -9.94 3.29 25.79
C GLU A 43 -10.35 3.39 24.31
N LEU A 44 -10.69 2.26 23.67
CA LEU A 44 -11.19 2.23 22.30
C LEU A 44 -12.53 2.96 22.13
N LYS A 45 -13.41 2.94 23.13
CA LYS A 45 -14.67 3.70 23.11
C LYS A 45 -14.41 5.20 23.22
N THR A 46 -13.50 5.62 24.10
CA THR A 46 -13.13 7.03 24.27
C THR A 46 -12.56 7.63 22.98
N HIS A 47 -11.73 6.88 22.26
CA HIS A 47 -11.10 7.34 21.02
C HIS A 47 -11.84 6.92 19.74
N LYS A 48 -13.06 6.37 19.86
CA LYS A 48 -13.81 5.80 18.73
C LYS A 48 -14.02 6.81 17.60
N GLU A 49 -14.44 8.03 17.93
CA GLU A 49 -14.72 9.07 16.93
C GLU A 49 -13.46 9.48 16.17
N ALA A 50 -12.34 9.65 16.88
CA ALA A 50 -11.04 9.98 16.28
C ALA A 50 -10.53 8.85 15.38
N LEU A 51 -10.68 7.59 15.80
CA LEU A 51 -10.31 6.42 15.00
C LEU A 51 -11.17 6.32 13.73
N LEU A 52 -12.48 6.54 13.84
CA LEU A 52 -13.39 6.54 12.69
C LEU A 52 -13.05 7.65 11.70
N ALA A 53 -12.77 8.87 12.19
CA ALA A 53 -12.34 9.98 11.34
C ALA A 53 -11.05 9.64 10.59
N PHE A 54 -10.03 9.14 11.29
CA PHE A 54 -8.75 8.74 10.71
C PHE A 54 -8.90 7.67 9.63
N PHE A 55 -9.67 6.61 9.89
CA PHE A 55 -9.87 5.56 8.89
C PHE A 55 -10.73 6.03 7.70
N LYS A 56 -11.68 6.95 7.91
CA LYS A 56 -12.46 7.55 6.81
C LYS A 56 -11.56 8.40 5.90
N GLU A 57 -10.70 9.23 6.49
CA GLU A 57 -9.73 10.03 5.76
C GLU A 57 -8.74 9.14 4.97
N GLN A 58 -8.22 8.08 5.60
CA GLN A 58 -7.35 7.12 4.93
C GLN A 58 -8.06 6.40 3.77
N LYS A 59 -9.32 6.02 3.94
CA LYS A 59 -10.12 5.39 2.87
C LYS A 59 -10.36 6.37 1.72
N ALA A 60 -10.70 7.62 2.00
CA ALA A 60 -10.88 8.66 0.99
C ALA A 60 -9.60 8.89 0.19
N ALA A 61 -8.44 8.97 0.86
CA ALA A 61 -7.15 9.08 0.18
C ALA A 61 -6.81 7.86 -0.68
N LYS A 62 -7.15 6.64 -0.22
CA LYS A 62 -6.87 5.39 -0.94
C LYS A 62 -7.82 5.13 -2.12
N GLN A 63 -9.01 5.74 -2.13
CA GLN A 63 -10.00 5.59 -3.19
C GLN A 63 -9.73 6.44 -4.43
N LEU A 64 -8.63 7.19 -4.48
CA LEU A 64 -8.12 7.81 -5.71
C LEU A 64 -7.48 6.80 -6.68
N ILE A 65 -7.90 5.53 -6.62
CA ILE A 65 -7.67 4.58 -7.71
C ILE A 65 -8.82 4.81 -8.67
N THR A 66 -8.64 5.76 -9.59
CA THR A 66 -9.52 5.91 -10.74
C THR A 66 -9.55 4.56 -11.46
N PRO A 67 -10.73 4.02 -11.79
CA PRO A 67 -10.81 2.85 -12.66
C PRO A 67 -9.91 3.10 -13.87
N ALA A 68 -9.03 2.15 -14.19
CA ALA A 68 -8.23 2.25 -15.39
C ALA A 68 -9.19 2.47 -16.57
N GLU A 69 -9.03 3.60 -17.27
CA GLU A 69 -9.77 3.82 -18.50
C GLU A 69 -9.56 2.61 -19.43
N PRO A 70 -10.56 2.27 -20.26
CA PRO A 70 -10.39 1.21 -21.26
C PRO A 70 -9.07 1.44 -21.99
N THR A 71 -8.33 0.35 -22.20
CA THR A 71 -6.98 0.37 -22.77
C THR A 71 -6.95 1.34 -23.93
N ALA A 72 -6.26 2.47 -23.77
CA ALA A 72 -6.17 3.46 -24.82
C ALA A 72 -5.58 2.78 -26.06
N GLU A 73 -6.16 3.03 -27.24
CA GLU A 73 -5.65 2.46 -28.51
C GLU A 73 -4.18 2.83 -28.73
N ALA A 74 -3.74 3.97 -28.17
CA ALA A 74 -2.34 4.36 -28.08
C ALA A 74 -2.07 5.12 -26.78
N PHE A 75 -1.05 4.71 -26.04
CA PHE A 75 -0.49 5.49 -24.93
C PHE A 75 0.66 6.36 -25.46
N PRO A 76 0.70 7.66 -25.11
CA PRO A 76 1.84 8.49 -25.47
C PRO A 76 3.10 7.94 -24.79
N LEU A 77 4.23 7.98 -25.50
CA LEU A 77 5.51 7.61 -24.92
C LEU A 77 5.81 8.53 -23.73
N SER A 78 6.21 7.92 -22.61
CA SER A 78 6.79 8.68 -21.48
C SER A 78 8.04 9.44 -21.93
N PRO A 79 8.45 10.52 -21.23
CA PRO A 79 9.64 11.30 -21.60
C PRO A 79 10.90 10.43 -21.79
N ASN A 80 11.10 9.42 -20.95
CA ASN A 80 12.23 8.51 -21.08
C ASN A 80 12.14 7.64 -22.35
N GLN A 81 10.95 7.14 -22.69
CA GLN A 81 10.73 6.38 -23.91
C GLN A 81 10.92 7.23 -25.18
N GLN A 82 10.54 8.51 -25.14
CA GLN A 82 10.77 9.45 -26.25
C GLN A 82 12.27 9.65 -26.50
N THR A 83 13.05 9.83 -25.44
CA THR A 83 14.52 9.97 -25.54
C THR A 83 15.16 8.72 -26.13
N ILE A 84 14.79 7.52 -25.66
CA ILE A 84 15.29 6.25 -26.21
C ILE A 84 14.92 6.13 -27.70
N TRP A 85 13.68 6.43 -28.06
CA TRP A 85 13.22 6.39 -29.45
C TRP A 85 13.99 7.36 -30.35
N MET A 86 14.23 8.60 -29.87
CA MET A 86 15.02 9.58 -30.60
C MET A 86 16.46 9.11 -30.81
N HIS A 87 17.10 8.55 -29.78
CA HIS A 87 18.45 8.00 -29.89
C HIS A 87 18.53 6.85 -30.89
N GLN A 88 17.55 5.94 -30.90
CA GLN A 88 17.48 4.83 -31.88
C GLN A 88 17.38 5.32 -33.33
N LEU A 89 16.72 6.46 -33.58
CA LEU A 89 16.65 7.05 -34.92
C LEU A 89 17.97 7.70 -35.36
N MET A 90 18.74 8.25 -34.42
CA MET A 90 19.99 8.97 -34.73
C MET A 90 21.20 8.05 -34.86
N ASP A 91 21.30 7.04 -33.99
CA ASP A 91 22.43 6.11 -33.95
C ASP A 91 21.93 4.70 -33.57
N PRO A 92 21.37 3.96 -34.54
CA PRO A 92 20.70 2.67 -34.29
C PRO A 92 21.66 1.58 -33.79
N GLU A 93 22.95 1.69 -34.07
CA GLU A 93 23.97 0.70 -33.68
C GLU A 93 24.59 1.00 -32.29
N SER A 94 24.13 2.06 -31.61
CA SER A 94 24.70 2.50 -30.35
C SER A 94 24.28 1.61 -29.17
N LEU A 95 25.24 0.90 -28.58
CA LEU A 95 25.06 0.11 -27.36
C LEU A 95 25.23 0.93 -26.05
N LEU A 96 25.52 2.22 -26.16
CA LEU A 96 26.04 3.04 -25.05
C LEU A 96 24.97 3.58 -24.09
N TYR A 97 23.69 3.57 -24.45
CA TYR A 97 22.69 4.40 -23.76
C TYR A 97 21.72 3.65 -22.86
N VAL A 98 21.52 2.34 -23.06
CA VAL A 98 20.70 1.49 -22.18
C VAL A 98 21.28 0.08 -22.17
N ILE A 99 22.05 -0.26 -21.14
CA ILE A 99 22.46 -1.65 -20.89
C ILE A 99 21.51 -2.21 -19.84
N PRO A 100 20.50 -3.04 -20.22
CA PRO A 100 19.66 -3.70 -19.24
C PRO A 100 20.51 -4.74 -18.51
N VAL A 101 20.68 -4.55 -17.20
CA VAL A 101 21.36 -5.53 -16.34
C VAL A 101 20.36 -6.07 -15.34
N VAL A 102 20.25 -7.39 -15.27
CA VAL A 102 19.43 -8.09 -14.29
C VAL A 102 20.35 -8.86 -13.36
N TYR A 103 20.21 -8.65 -12.06
CA TYR A 103 20.87 -9.44 -11.03
C TYR A 103 19.83 -10.29 -10.31
N ALA A 104 20.01 -11.60 -10.33
CA ALA A 104 19.23 -12.53 -9.54
C ALA A 104 20.09 -13.06 -8.39
N HIS A 105 19.60 -12.94 -7.16
CA HIS A 105 20.21 -13.55 -5.99
C HIS A 105 19.36 -14.72 -5.54
N THR A 106 19.93 -15.93 -5.48
CA THR A 106 19.26 -17.11 -4.93
C THR A 106 19.42 -17.14 -3.42
N VAL A 107 18.31 -17.12 -2.69
CA VAL A 107 18.32 -17.30 -1.22
C VAL A 107 18.20 -18.80 -0.93
N PRO A 108 19.15 -19.43 -0.20
CA PRO A 108 19.06 -20.84 0.14
C PRO A 108 17.75 -21.14 0.87
N GLY A 109 16.94 -22.06 0.34
CA GLY A 109 15.66 -22.48 0.90
C GLY A 109 14.41 -21.82 0.30
N LEU A 110 14.55 -20.80 -0.56
CA LEU A 110 13.45 -20.32 -1.40
C LEU A 110 13.59 -20.97 -2.79
N GLN A 111 12.79 -22.00 -3.07
CA GLN A 111 12.66 -22.46 -4.45
C GLN A 111 11.87 -21.38 -5.21
N PRO A 112 12.40 -20.80 -6.30
CA PRO A 112 11.57 -20.03 -7.19
C PRO A 112 10.63 -21.03 -7.87
N ASP A 113 9.37 -21.02 -7.46
CA ASP A 113 8.34 -21.83 -8.10
C ASP A 113 8.41 -21.58 -9.61
N ARG A 114 8.57 -22.67 -10.36
CA ARG A 114 8.58 -22.69 -11.82
C ARG A 114 7.29 -22.06 -12.33
N VAL A 115 7.43 -20.99 -13.12
CA VAL A 115 6.43 -20.60 -14.13
C VAL A 115 6.54 -21.57 -15.30
#